data_AF-A0A9P4JXT3-F1
#
_entry.id   AF-A0A9P4JXT3-F1
#
_cell.length_a   1.000
_cell.length_b   1.000
_cell.length_c   1.000
_cell.angle_alpha   90.00
_cell.angle_beta   90.00
_cell.angle_gamma   90.00
#
_symmetry.space_group_name_H-M   'P 1'
#
loop_
_entity.id
_entity.type
_entity.pdbx_description
1 polymer ?
#
loop_
_entity_poly.entity_id
_entity_poly.type
_entity_poly.pdbx_seq_one_letter_code
_entity_poly.pdbx_strand_id
1 'polypeptide(L)'
;MKLLYTSLLGLASAAVIKRQWSCPALIQGCTKSYLVTYGTCDSVAAANGITTDKFFELNPSINRPSCNNMFSGCYYCVAKDTVSPVCPTDYNTQCNKFYEVKSGDICWTIVNNNPPLSLNQLYDWNPSIHRDTCDNLIPQCKYCVGVGGVVDTVPQPHQPNIRQNCKEYYQAQSGDYCYKISIEKGVNLADFMSWNPDVGPGCLNMLAGYWYCLRI
;
A
#
# COMPACT_ATOMS: atom_id res chain seq x y z
N MET A 1 -52.72 4.54 -58.72
CA MET A 1 -53.32 5.69 -58.03
C MET A 1 -52.70 5.77 -56.63
N LYS A 2 -51.97 6.87 -56.37
CA LYS A 2 -51.36 7.43 -55.14
C LYS A 2 -51.10 6.57 -53.87
N LEU A 3 -49.86 6.74 -53.39
CA LEU A 3 -49.28 6.54 -52.05
C LEU A 3 -50.23 6.82 -50.87
N LEU A 4 -50.00 6.16 -49.72
CA LEU A 4 -49.68 6.81 -48.43
C LEU A 4 -49.12 5.83 -47.39
N TYR A 5 -47.94 6.16 -46.87
CA TYR A 5 -47.32 5.66 -45.64
C TYR A 5 -48.05 6.26 -44.42
N THR A 6 -48.33 5.46 -43.40
CA THR A 6 -48.33 5.92 -42.01
C THR A 6 -47.88 4.77 -41.08
N SER A 7 -46.78 5.04 -40.38
CA SER A 7 -46.24 4.25 -39.28
C SER A 7 -46.95 4.59 -37.98
N LEU A 8 -47.26 3.58 -37.15
CA LEU A 8 -47.38 3.73 -35.71
C LEU A 8 -46.94 2.43 -35.02
N LEU A 9 -46.00 2.62 -34.10
CA LEU A 9 -45.23 1.62 -33.36
C LEU A 9 -46.07 0.92 -32.29
N GLY A 10 -45.82 -0.38 -32.10
CA GLY A 10 -46.17 -1.18 -30.93
C GLY A 10 -45.73 -2.62 -31.18
N LEU A 11 -44.96 -3.33 -30.36
CA LEU A 11 -44.50 -3.15 -29.00
C LEU A 11 -43.06 -3.68 -28.95
N ALA A 12 -42.06 -2.83 -28.71
CA ALA A 12 -40.78 -3.32 -28.23
C ALA A 12 -40.94 -3.57 -26.73
N SER A 13 -40.85 -4.83 -26.31
CA SER A 13 -40.76 -5.18 -24.90
C SER A 13 -39.60 -4.42 -24.28
N ALA A 14 -39.89 -3.54 -23.33
CA ALA A 14 -38.88 -2.92 -22.49
C ALA A 14 -38.31 -4.00 -21.56
N ALA A 15 -37.31 -4.74 -22.05
CA ALA A 15 -36.37 -5.40 -21.19
C ALA A 15 -35.65 -4.30 -20.40
N VAL A 16 -36.17 -4.00 -19.21
CA VAL A 16 -35.47 -3.17 -18.23
C VAL A 16 -34.15 -3.89 -17.97
N ILE A 17 -33.06 -3.35 -18.50
CA ILE A 17 -31.71 -3.71 -18.06
C ILE A 17 -31.67 -3.27 -16.60
N LYS A 18 -32.05 -4.15 -15.67
CA LYS A 18 -31.76 -3.94 -14.26
C LYS A 18 -30.24 -3.85 -14.21
N ARG A 19 -29.70 -2.65 -13.99
CA ARG A 19 -28.31 -2.51 -13.55
C ARG A 19 -28.23 -3.30 -12.25
N GLN A 20 -27.75 -4.52 -12.34
CA GLN A 20 -27.60 -5.38 -11.18
C GLN A 20 -26.38 -4.85 -10.45
N TRP A 21 -26.61 -3.89 -9.54
CA TRP A 21 -25.58 -3.46 -8.62
C TRP A 21 -25.13 -4.68 -7.82
N SER A 22 -23.86 -5.00 -7.92
CA SER A 22 -23.23 -6.03 -7.10
C SER A 22 -23.07 -5.49 -5.69
N CYS A 23 -23.49 -6.26 -4.68
CA CYS A 23 -23.25 -5.92 -3.29
C CYS A 23 -21.75 -5.77 -3.02
N PRO A 24 -21.33 -4.80 -2.18
CA PRO A 24 -19.95 -4.71 -1.73
C PRO A 24 -19.52 -5.99 -0.99
N ALA A 25 -18.25 -6.35 -1.11
CA ALA A 25 -17.68 -7.42 -0.30
C ALA A 25 -17.60 -6.98 1.18
N LEU A 26 -17.81 -7.92 2.10
CA LEU A 26 -17.57 -7.68 3.52
C LEU A 26 -16.07 -7.54 3.80
N ILE A 27 -15.73 -6.69 4.77
CA ILE A 27 -14.36 -6.59 5.26
C ILE A 27 -13.89 -7.93 5.87
N GLN A 28 -12.59 -8.21 5.80
CA GLN A 28 -12.01 -9.38 6.44
C GLN A 28 -12.26 -9.37 7.96
N GLY A 29 -12.53 -10.55 8.52
CA GLY A 29 -12.82 -10.71 9.94
C GLY A 29 -14.21 -10.21 10.34
N CYS A 30 -15.11 -9.95 9.39
CA CYS A 30 -16.51 -9.66 9.71
C CYS A 30 -17.17 -10.87 10.37
N THR A 31 -17.58 -10.70 11.63
CA THR A 31 -18.21 -11.76 12.43
C THR A 31 -19.72 -11.62 12.48
N LYS A 32 -20.23 -10.41 12.24
CA LYS A 32 -21.67 -10.14 12.14
C LYS A 32 -21.94 -9.19 11.01
N SER A 33 -22.82 -9.61 10.08
CA SER A 33 -23.33 -8.77 9.02
C SER A 33 -24.82 -8.46 9.21
N TYR A 34 -25.25 -7.30 8.74
CA TYR A 34 -26.64 -6.84 8.75
C TYR A 34 -27.18 -6.73 7.31
N LEU A 35 -28.32 -7.37 7.04
CA LEU A 35 -29.04 -7.23 5.77
C LEU A 35 -29.81 -5.92 5.76
N VAL A 36 -29.44 -4.99 4.87
CA VAL A 36 -30.15 -3.72 4.73
C VAL A 36 -31.38 -3.93 3.87
N THR A 37 -32.58 -3.74 4.44
CA THR A 37 -33.85 -3.72 3.68
C THR A 37 -34.25 -2.28 3.34
N TYR A 38 -34.07 -1.35 4.28
CA TYR A 38 -34.20 0.10 4.12
C TYR A 38 -33.37 0.80 5.22
N GLY A 39 -33.00 2.07 5.01
CA GLY A 39 -32.36 2.90 6.03
C GLY A 39 -31.16 3.71 5.53
N THR A 40 -30.57 4.47 6.46
CA THR A 40 -29.30 5.19 6.32
C THR A 40 -28.19 4.47 7.09
N CYS A 41 -26.92 4.81 6.83
CA CYS A 41 -25.80 4.32 7.62
C CYS A 41 -26.00 4.55 9.12
N ASP A 42 -26.51 5.72 9.52
CA ASP A 42 -26.80 6.04 10.93
C ASP A 42 -27.83 5.07 11.52
N SER A 43 -28.92 4.81 10.79
CA SER A 43 -29.98 3.92 11.27
C SER A 43 -29.51 2.47 11.41
N VAL A 44 -28.67 1.99 10.48
CA VAL A 44 -28.09 0.64 10.53
C VAL A 44 -27.08 0.53 11.68
N ALA A 45 -26.24 1.55 11.87
CA ALA A 45 -25.29 1.62 12.96
C ALA A 45 -26.01 1.59 14.32
N ALA A 46 -27.01 2.45 14.50
CA ALA A 46 -27.82 2.53 15.70
C ALA A 46 -28.55 1.20 16.00
N ALA A 47 -29.14 0.56 14.98
CA ALA A 47 -29.80 -0.73 15.12
C ALA A 47 -28.86 -1.86 15.57
N ASN A 48 -27.55 -1.70 15.38
CA ASN A 48 -26.54 -2.67 15.77
C ASN A 48 -25.68 -2.21 16.96
N GLY A 49 -26.06 -1.11 17.63
CA GLY A 49 -25.36 -0.63 18.82
C GLY A 49 -23.94 -0.11 18.55
N ILE A 50 -23.65 0.36 17.34
CA ILE A 50 -22.36 0.95 16.94
C ILE A 50 -22.54 2.40 16.50
N THR A 51 -21.46 3.19 16.52
CA THR A 51 -21.47 4.55 15.97
C THR A 51 -21.43 4.53 14.44
N THR A 52 -21.90 5.58 13.78
CA THR A 52 -21.82 5.69 12.31
C THR A 52 -20.38 5.67 11.80
N ASP A 53 -19.45 6.32 12.52
CA ASP A 53 -18.02 6.24 12.19
C ASP A 53 -17.53 4.79 12.28
N LYS A 54 -17.97 4.03 13.29
CA LYS A 54 -17.63 2.60 13.38
C LYS A 54 -18.23 1.80 12.22
N PHE A 55 -19.44 2.13 11.78
CA PHE A 55 -20.04 1.51 10.61
C PHE A 55 -19.22 1.79 9.33
N PHE A 56 -18.73 3.01 9.13
CA PHE A 56 -17.83 3.32 8.01
C PHE A 56 -16.49 2.59 8.11
N GLU A 57 -15.89 2.46 9.30
CA GLU A 57 -14.67 1.65 9.50
C GLU A 57 -14.86 0.19 9.09
N LEU A 58 -16.02 -0.39 9.42
CA LEU A 58 -16.35 -1.78 9.09
C LEU A 58 -16.75 -1.98 7.62
N ASN A 59 -17.06 -0.90 6.90
CA ASN A 59 -17.53 -0.93 5.52
C ASN A 59 -16.79 0.12 4.68
N PRO A 60 -15.47 -0.02 4.46
CA PRO A 60 -14.62 1.00 3.83
C PRO A 60 -14.99 1.32 2.38
N SER A 61 -15.78 0.46 1.73
CA SER A 61 -16.34 0.73 0.40
C SER A 61 -17.49 1.76 0.41
N ILE A 62 -18.05 2.08 1.58
CA ILE A 62 -19.13 3.06 1.70
C ILE A 62 -18.56 4.48 1.65
N ASN A 63 -19.19 5.33 0.86
CA ASN A 63 -18.78 6.73 0.70
C ASN A 63 -19.04 7.52 2.00
N ARG A 64 -17.97 8.08 2.58
CA ARG A 64 -18.07 8.98 3.73
C ARG A 64 -18.15 10.45 3.27
N PRO A 65 -18.98 11.30 3.89
CA PRO A 65 -20.05 10.99 4.85
C PRO A 65 -21.39 10.66 4.17
N SER A 66 -21.44 10.62 2.84
CA SER A 66 -22.70 10.66 2.08
C SER A 66 -23.53 9.38 2.15
N CYS A 67 -22.94 8.22 2.43
CA CYS A 67 -23.61 6.91 2.48
C CYS A 67 -24.44 6.58 1.21
N ASN A 68 -24.18 7.24 0.08
CA ASN A 68 -25.03 7.19 -1.10
C ASN A 68 -24.89 5.89 -1.93
N ASN A 69 -24.05 4.97 -1.48
CA ASN A 69 -23.79 3.67 -2.10
C ASN A 69 -24.05 2.49 -1.14
N MET A 70 -24.89 2.69 -0.12
CA MET A 70 -25.48 1.60 0.65
C MET A 70 -26.75 1.11 -0.05
N PHE A 71 -26.81 -0.16 -0.42
CA PHE A 71 -27.87 -0.73 -1.25
C PHE A 71 -28.78 -1.64 -0.44
N SER A 72 -30.10 -1.48 -0.64
CA SER A 72 -31.10 -2.44 -0.14
C SER A 72 -30.87 -3.82 -0.79
N GLY A 73 -31.00 -4.86 0.02
CA GLY A 73 -30.72 -6.26 -0.36
C GLY A 73 -29.27 -6.70 -0.13
N CYS A 74 -28.39 -5.82 0.34
CA CYS A 74 -26.99 -6.15 0.60
C CYS A 74 -26.67 -6.31 2.10
N TYR A 75 -25.68 -7.13 2.38
CA TYR A 75 -25.12 -7.31 3.70
C TYR A 75 -23.97 -6.33 3.95
N TYR A 76 -23.95 -5.73 5.14
CA TYR A 76 -22.90 -4.82 5.59
C TYR A 76 -22.38 -5.27 6.95
N CYS A 77 -21.08 -5.10 7.19
CA CYS A 77 -20.46 -5.55 8.42
C CYS A 77 -20.84 -4.65 9.59
N VAL A 78 -21.22 -5.25 10.71
CA VAL A 78 -21.65 -4.57 11.94
C VAL A 78 -20.93 -5.08 13.19
N ALA A 79 -20.19 -6.18 13.08
CA ALA A 79 -19.16 -6.57 14.05
C ALA A 79 -18.03 -7.29 13.32
N LYS A 80 -16.81 -7.11 13.82
CA LYS A 80 -15.62 -7.88 13.42
C LYS A 80 -15.06 -8.64 14.62
N ASP A 81 -14.20 -9.62 14.37
CA ASP A 81 -13.44 -10.30 15.43
C ASP A 81 -12.74 -9.26 16.31
N THR A 82 -12.95 -9.37 17.62
CA THR A 82 -12.25 -8.53 18.62
C THR A 82 -10.92 -9.15 19.04
N VAL A 83 -10.53 -10.28 18.45
CA VAL A 83 -9.23 -10.88 18.69
C VAL A 83 -8.19 -9.96 18.06
N SER A 84 -7.54 -9.15 18.88
CA SER A 84 -6.39 -8.38 18.45
C SER A 84 -5.35 -9.34 17.88
N PRO A 85 -4.79 -9.04 16.71
CA PRO A 85 -3.73 -9.87 16.16
C PRO A 85 -2.56 -9.94 17.12
N VAL A 86 -1.88 -11.10 17.18
CA VAL A 86 -0.62 -11.22 17.91
C VAL A 86 0.44 -10.48 17.10
N CYS A 87 0.90 -9.34 17.63
CA CYS A 87 1.85 -8.50 16.93
C CYS A 87 3.30 -8.92 17.19
N PRO A 88 4.18 -8.80 16.17
CA PRO A 88 5.61 -8.93 16.39
C PRO A 88 6.11 -7.89 17.39
N THR A 89 7.06 -8.29 18.22
CA THR A 89 7.67 -7.43 19.26
C THR A 89 9.20 -7.43 19.18
N ASP A 90 9.75 -8.08 18.16
CA ASP A 90 11.18 -8.25 17.88
C ASP A 90 11.78 -7.08 17.10
N TYR A 91 11.07 -5.95 17.00
CA TYR A 91 11.61 -4.72 16.40
C TYR A 91 12.83 -4.19 17.16
N ASN A 92 13.62 -3.35 16.49
CA ASN A 92 14.85 -2.78 17.02
C ASN A 92 14.61 -2.07 18.37
N THR A 93 15.47 -2.32 19.36
CA THR A 93 15.32 -1.78 20.73
C THR A 93 15.49 -0.26 20.81
N GLN A 94 16.08 0.37 19.80
CA GLN A 94 16.21 1.82 19.67
C GLN A 94 15.05 2.45 18.89
N CYS A 95 14.02 1.66 18.54
CA CYS A 95 12.86 2.17 17.84
C CYS A 95 12.14 3.26 18.64
N ASN A 96 11.94 4.42 18.03
CA ASN A 96 11.22 5.54 18.63
C ASN A 96 10.08 6.06 17.75
N LYS A 97 9.90 5.51 16.54
CA LYS A 97 8.80 5.84 15.64
C LYS A 97 8.21 4.55 15.05
N PHE A 98 6.89 4.43 15.14
CA PHE A 98 6.14 3.27 14.67
C PHE A 98 5.13 3.64 13.58
N TYR A 99 4.92 2.72 12.65
CA TYR A 99 3.85 2.76 11.66
C TYR A 99 2.87 1.62 11.93
N GLU A 100 1.57 1.93 11.95
CA GLU A 100 0.51 0.93 12.11
C GLU A 100 0.06 0.44 10.73
N VAL A 101 0.23 -0.85 10.46
CA VAL A 101 -0.09 -1.49 9.18
C VAL A 101 -1.59 -1.47 8.94
N LYS A 102 -1.99 -1.02 7.76
CA LYS A 102 -3.36 -1.07 7.28
C LYS A 102 -3.56 -2.26 6.36
N SER A 103 -4.81 -2.66 6.18
CA SER A 103 -5.16 -3.72 5.21
C SER A 103 -4.69 -3.31 3.81
N GLY A 104 -3.91 -4.17 3.16
CA GLY A 104 -3.38 -3.93 1.82
C GLY A 104 -2.06 -3.14 1.76
N ASP A 105 -1.49 -2.76 2.90
CA ASP A 105 -0.13 -2.22 2.91
C ASP A 105 0.89 -3.26 2.47
N ILE A 106 1.92 -2.77 1.78
CA ILE A 106 3.13 -3.51 1.44
C ILE A 106 4.34 -2.71 1.93
N CYS A 107 5.51 -3.33 2.09
CA CYS A 107 6.69 -2.64 2.62
C CYS A 107 7.03 -1.38 1.83
N TRP A 108 6.81 -1.40 0.51
CA TRP A 108 7.05 -0.26 -0.37
C TRP A 108 6.14 0.95 -0.05
N THR A 109 4.86 0.71 0.27
CA THR A 109 3.95 1.80 0.66
C THR A 109 4.31 2.35 2.03
N ILE A 110 4.75 1.50 2.97
CA ILE A 110 5.22 1.94 4.29
C ILE A 110 6.44 2.85 4.17
N VAL A 111 7.45 2.44 3.39
CA VAL A 111 8.68 3.20 3.13
C VAL A 111 8.37 4.58 2.56
N ASN A 112 7.59 4.65 1.49
CA ASN A 112 7.29 5.93 0.84
C ASN A 112 6.49 6.90 1.71
N ASN A 113 5.68 6.37 2.63
CA ASN A 113 4.93 7.18 3.59
C ASN A 113 5.78 7.65 4.77
N ASN A 114 7.02 7.16 4.92
CA ASN A 114 7.89 7.46 6.05
C ASN A 114 9.31 7.90 5.61
N PRO A 115 9.48 8.86 4.69
CA PRO A 115 10.82 9.32 4.31
C PRO A 115 11.59 9.88 5.53
N PRO A 116 12.92 9.67 5.62
CA PRO A 116 13.80 9.03 4.63
C PRO A 116 13.96 7.50 4.78
N LEU A 117 13.02 6.78 5.40
CA LEU A 117 13.12 5.32 5.60
C LEU A 117 13.41 4.58 4.29
N SER A 118 14.39 3.68 4.31
CA SER A 118 14.63 2.70 3.22
C SER A 118 14.02 1.33 3.54
N LEU A 119 13.82 0.49 2.53
CA LEU A 119 13.36 -0.90 2.75
C LEU A 119 14.31 -1.68 3.67
N ASN A 120 15.61 -1.47 3.54
CA ASN A 120 16.58 -2.15 4.40
C ASN A 120 16.48 -1.71 5.84
N GLN A 121 16.34 -0.42 6.10
CA GLN A 121 16.08 0.05 7.47
C GLN A 121 14.78 -0.55 8.01
N LEU A 122 13.72 -0.63 7.20
CA LEU A 122 12.48 -1.28 7.62
C LEU A 122 12.70 -2.75 8.00
N TYR A 123 13.48 -3.50 7.22
CA TYR A 123 13.77 -4.91 7.50
C TYR A 123 14.72 -5.10 8.68
N ASP A 124 15.79 -4.31 8.76
CA ASP A 124 16.77 -4.36 9.84
C ASP A 124 16.15 -3.94 11.18
N TRP A 125 15.15 -3.06 11.14
CA TRP A 125 14.43 -2.63 12.33
C TRP A 125 13.25 -3.51 12.71
N ASN A 126 12.85 -4.44 11.84
CA ASN A 126 11.75 -5.38 12.08
C ASN A 126 12.12 -6.78 11.54
N PRO A 127 12.94 -7.54 12.29
CA PRO A 127 13.43 -8.87 11.88
C PRO A 127 12.34 -9.87 11.52
N SER A 128 11.12 -9.70 12.05
CA SER A 128 9.98 -10.53 11.69
C SER A 128 9.55 -10.39 10.23
N ILE A 129 9.85 -9.29 9.53
CA ILE A 129 9.41 -9.08 8.14
C ILE A 129 10.18 -9.99 7.19
N HIS A 130 9.46 -10.65 6.28
CA HIS A 130 10.09 -11.41 5.20
C HIS A 130 10.73 -10.46 4.16
N ARG A 131 12.06 -10.36 4.18
CA ARG A 131 12.84 -9.38 3.39
C ARG A 131 12.55 -9.43 1.87
N ASP A 132 12.37 -10.62 1.31
CA ASP A 132 12.23 -10.81 -0.14
C ASP A 132 10.79 -10.66 -0.63
N THR A 133 9.80 -10.98 0.20
CA THR A 133 8.39 -11.08 -0.20
C THR A 133 7.50 -10.03 0.45
N CYS A 134 7.83 -9.57 1.66
CA CYS A 134 6.99 -8.70 2.50
C CYS A 134 5.51 -9.16 2.57
N ASP A 135 5.29 -10.47 2.59
CA ASP A 135 3.96 -11.09 2.55
C ASP A 135 3.37 -11.36 3.94
N ASN A 136 4.06 -10.92 5.00
CA ASN A 136 3.72 -11.24 6.38
C ASN A 136 3.46 -10.01 7.28
N LEU A 137 3.21 -8.84 6.67
CA LEU A 137 2.72 -7.68 7.43
C LEU A 137 1.35 -7.99 8.03
N ILE A 138 1.19 -7.66 9.31
CA ILE A 138 -0.03 -7.94 10.06
C ILE A 138 -0.82 -6.64 10.25
N PRO A 139 -2.01 -6.48 9.63
CA PRO A 139 -2.84 -5.30 9.83
C PRO A 139 -3.16 -5.05 11.30
N GLN A 140 -3.19 -3.79 11.71
CA GLN A 140 -3.35 -3.30 13.10
C GLN A 140 -2.11 -3.51 13.99
N CYS A 141 -1.05 -4.14 13.49
CA CYS A 141 0.22 -4.21 14.21
C CYS A 141 1.13 -3.02 13.86
N LYS A 142 1.97 -2.67 14.82
CA LYS A 142 2.95 -1.58 14.69
C LYS A 142 4.32 -2.14 14.33
N TYR A 143 4.95 -1.52 13.34
CA TYR A 143 6.29 -1.83 12.89
C TYR A 143 7.17 -0.59 13.03
N CYS A 144 8.44 -0.79 13.35
CA CYS A 144 9.40 0.28 13.49
C CYS A 144 9.71 0.95 12.16
N VAL A 145 9.63 2.27 12.13
CA VAL A 145 9.94 3.11 10.95
C VAL A 145 10.89 4.26 11.30
N GLY A 146 11.48 4.23 12.49
CA GLY A 146 12.49 5.17 12.94
C GLY A 146 13.14 4.70 14.22
N VAL A 147 14.47 4.68 14.20
CA VAL A 147 15.31 4.49 15.40
C VAL A 147 15.91 5.83 15.80
N GLY A 148 15.94 6.11 17.10
CA GLY A 148 16.59 7.31 17.62
C GLY A 148 18.09 7.14 17.68
N GLY A 149 18.85 8.06 17.06
CA GLY A 149 20.31 8.14 17.24
C GLY A 149 21.17 7.63 16.09
N VAL A 150 20.57 7.07 15.04
CA VAL A 150 21.29 6.78 13.78
C VAL A 150 20.98 7.92 12.81
N VAL A 151 21.89 8.88 12.70
CA VAL A 151 21.87 9.82 11.57
C VAL A 151 22.26 8.98 10.37
N ASP A 152 21.30 8.71 9.49
CA ASP A 152 21.59 8.11 8.19
C ASP A 152 22.48 9.08 7.41
N THR A 153 23.78 8.79 7.38
CA THR A 153 24.75 9.60 6.65
C THR A 153 24.71 9.33 5.15
N VAL A 154 23.87 8.39 4.71
CA VAL A 154 23.69 8.07 3.29
C VAL A 154 22.79 9.15 2.66
N PRO A 155 23.26 9.83 1.60
CA PRO A 155 22.44 10.82 0.90
C PRO A 155 21.18 10.22 0.25
N GLN A 156 20.06 10.94 0.31
CA GLN A 156 18.75 10.51 -0.21
C GLN A 156 18.39 11.21 -1.54
N PRO A 157 17.62 10.54 -2.43
CA PRO A 157 17.18 9.15 -2.35
C PRO A 157 18.31 8.17 -2.75
N HIS A 158 18.37 6.99 -2.16
CA HIS A 158 19.28 5.91 -2.59
C HIS A 158 18.54 4.57 -2.65
N GLN A 159 19.11 3.58 -3.34
CA GLN A 159 18.52 2.23 -3.35
C GLN A 159 18.81 1.52 -2.01
N PRO A 160 17.91 0.67 -1.51
CA PRO A 160 17.99 0.10 -0.16
C PRO A 160 19.31 -0.56 0.23
N ASN A 161 19.91 -1.35 -0.66
CA ASN A 161 21.11 -2.17 -0.40
C ASN A 161 22.44 -1.43 -0.60
N ILE A 162 22.43 -0.10 -0.73
CA ILE A 162 23.69 0.67 -0.73
C ILE A 162 24.48 0.39 0.55
N ARG A 163 25.79 0.18 0.38
CA ARG A 163 26.68 -0.19 1.47
C ARG A 163 26.83 0.95 2.49
N GLN A 164 26.65 0.65 3.77
CA GLN A 164 26.53 1.65 4.83
C GLN A 164 27.84 2.35 5.21
N ASN A 165 28.99 1.71 5.01
CA ASN A 165 30.30 2.31 5.28
C ASN A 165 30.88 3.07 4.06
N CYS A 166 30.01 3.59 3.20
CA CYS A 166 30.43 4.32 2.03
C CYS A 166 31.02 5.69 2.40
N LYS A 167 32.19 5.99 1.82
CA LYS A 167 32.95 7.23 2.04
C LYS A 167 32.69 8.27 0.96
N GLU A 168 32.24 7.86 -0.23
CA GLU A 168 32.03 8.74 -1.37
C GLU A 168 30.79 8.33 -2.16
N TYR A 169 29.94 9.30 -2.48
CA TYR A 169 28.68 9.08 -3.17
C TYR A 169 28.62 9.82 -4.51
N TYR A 170 27.86 9.26 -5.44
CA TYR A 170 27.52 9.88 -6.71
C TYR A 170 26.01 9.84 -6.95
N GLN A 171 25.43 10.99 -7.25
CA GLN A 171 24.03 11.07 -7.67
C GLN A 171 23.94 10.82 -9.17
N ALA A 172 23.25 9.73 -9.54
CA ALA A 172 23.06 9.34 -10.93
C ALA A 172 22.29 10.41 -11.71
N GLN A 173 22.75 10.71 -12.91
CA GLN A 173 22.08 11.59 -13.86
C GLN A 173 21.25 10.79 -14.88
N SER A 174 20.40 11.49 -15.63
CA SER A 174 19.67 10.87 -16.72
C SER A 174 20.63 10.33 -17.78
N GLY A 175 20.46 9.06 -18.16
CA GLY A 175 21.34 8.37 -19.12
C GLY A 175 22.57 7.72 -18.51
N ASP A 176 22.71 7.72 -17.18
CA ASP A 176 23.75 6.96 -16.49
C ASP A 176 23.43 5.47 -16.39
N TYR A 177 24.48 4.68 -16.39
CA TYR A 177 24.47 3.23 -16.10
C TYR A 177 25.84 2.86 -15.50
N CYS A 178 25.91 1.75 -14.77
CA CYS A 178 27.09 1.41 -13.94
C CYS A 178 28.40 1.44 -14.71
N TYR A 179 28.43 0.95 -15.95
CA TYR A 179 29.66 0.90 -16.74
C TYR A 179 30.16 2.29 -17.12
N LYS A 180 29.26 3.21 -17.47
CA LYS A 180 29.61 4.62 -17.71
C LYS A 180 30.23 5.26 -16.46
N ILE A 181 29.57 5.08 -15.31
CA ILE A 181 30.05 5.63 -14.03
C ILE A 181 31.37 4.99 -13.61
N SER A 182 31.51 3.68 -13.80
CA SER A 182 32.73 2.93 -13.53
C SER A 182 33.93 3.54 -14.24
N ILE A 183 33.79 3.87 -15.53
CA ILE A 183 34.84 4.51 -16.31
C ILE A 183 35.04 5.96 -15.88
N GLU A 184 33.97 6.77 -15.84
CA GLU A 184 34.06 8.21 -15.60
C GLU A 184 34.53 8.57 -14.17
N LYS A 185 34.23 7.71 -13.19
CA LYS A 185 34.62 7.88 -11.79
C LYS A 185 35.82 7.03 -11.38
N GLY A 186 36.32 6.18 -12.28
CA GLY A 186 37.47 5.31 -12.00
C GLY A 186 37.21 4.29 -10.90
N VAL A 187 35.98 3.79 -10.78
CA VAL A 187 35.60 2.73 -9.84
C VAL A 187 35.50 1.39 -10.58
N ASN A 188 36.04 0.31 -10.02
CA ASN A 188 35.88 -1.01 -10.62
C ASN A 188 34.39 -1.39 -10.68
N LEU A 189 33.91 -1.89 -11.82
CA LEU A 189 32.50 -2.21 -11.99
C LEU A 189 31.99 -3.25 -10.99
N ALA A 190 32.77 -4.30 -10.71
CA ALA A 190 32.38 -5.34 -9.77
C ALA A 190 32.29 -4.78 -8.34
N ASP A 191 33.23 -3.92 -7.96
CA ASP A 191 33.19 -3.21 -6.68
C ASP A 191 31.96 -2.30 -6.58
N PHE A 192 31.71 -1.47 -7.60
CA PHE A 192 30.53 -0.61 -7.65
C PHE A 192 29.23 -1.39 -7.50
N MET A 193 29.09 -2.51 -8.22
CA MET A 193 27.91 -3.37 -8.10
C MET A 193 27.82 -4.05 -6.73
N SER A 194 28.95 -4.43 -6.13
CA SER A 194 28.97 -5.01 -4.78
C SER A 194 28.59 -4.01 -3.68
N TRP A 195 28.86 -2.72 -3.90
CA TRP A 195 28.52 -1.64 -2.96
C TRP A 195 27.11 -1.08 -3.21
N ASN A 196 26.54 -1.38 -4.37
CA ASN A 196 25.20 -0.97 -4.79
C ASN A 196 24.42 -2.17 -5.37
N PRO A 197 24.14 -3.23 -4.58
CA PRO A 197 23.60 -4.50 -5.07
C PRO A 197 22.27 -4.36 -5.84
N ASP A 198 21.47 -3.35 -5.50
CA ASP A 198 20.16 -3.11 -6.10
C ASP A 198 20.21 -2.59 -7.54
N VAL A 199 21.38 -2.21 -8.07
CA VAL A 199 21.54 -2.01 -9.52
C VAL A 199 21.30 -3.31 -10.29
N GLY A 200 21.37 -4.46 -9.59
CA GLY A 200 21.03 -5.77 -10.12
C GLY A 200 22.07 -6.33 -11.10
N PRO A 201 21.86 -7.58 -11.54
CA PRO A 201 22.72 -8.20 -12.55
C PRO A 201 22.72 -7.36 -13.83
N GLY A 202 23.90 -7.16 -14.41
CA GLY A 202 24.05 -6.35 -15.63
C GLY A 202 23.75 -4.86 -15.47
N CYS A 203 23.55 -4.36 -14.23
CA CYS A 203 23.21 -2.96 -13.95
C CYS A 203 21.89 -2.48 -14.60
N LEU A 204 20.87 -3.32 -14.60
CA LEU A 204 19.60 -3.01 -15.26
C LEU A 204 18.65 -2.17 -14.40
N ASN A 205 18.88 -2.11 -13.09
CA ASN A 205 17.96 -1.50 -12.13
C ASN A 205 18.47 -0.18 -11.56
N MET A 206 19.47 0.42 -12.20
CA MET A 206 19.99 1.72 -11.80
C MET A 206 18.95 2.83 -12.07
N LEU A 207 18.82 3.78 -11.14
CA LEU A 207 17.79 4.81 -11.14
C LEU A 207 18.43 6.20 -11.23
N ALA A 208 18.00 7.02 -12.19
CA ALA A 208 18.41 8.41 -12.26
C ALA A 208 17.89 9.20 -11.04
N GLY A 209 18.71 10.12 -10.53
CA GLY A 209 18.44 10.94 -9.35
C GLY A 209 18.76 10.27 -8.02
N TYR A 210 19.15 8.99 -8.02
CA TYR A 210 19.51 8.24 -6.81
C TYR A 210 21.02 8.33 -6.51
N TRP A 211 21.39 8.24 -5.24
CA TRP A 211 22.77 8.22 -4.78
C TRP A 211 23.33 6.79 -4.75
N TYR A 212 24.57 6.66 -5.20
CA TYR A 212 25.32 5.41 -5.32
C TYR A 212 26.69 5.53 -4.68
N CYS A 213 27.13 4.45 -4.05
CA CYS A 213 28.43 4.38 -3.41
C CYS A 213 29.54 4.21 -4.45
N LEU A 214 30.55 5.07 -4.38
CA LEU A 214 31.75 5.00 -5.21
C LEU A 214 32.98 4.47 -4.47
N ARG A 215 32.95 4.45 -3.13
CA ARG A 215 34.12 4.06 -2.32
C ARG A 215 33.75 3.71 -0.90
N ILE A 216 34.43 2.72 -0.31
CA ILE A 216 34.35 2.35 1.13
C ILE A 216 35.63 2.61 1.90
#